data_AF-A0A935UFL1-F1
#
_entry.id   AF-A0A935UFL1-F1
#
_cell.length_a   1.000
_cell.length_b   1.000
_cell.length_c   1.000
_cell.angle_alpha   90.00
_cell.angle_beta   90.00
_cell.angle_gamma   90.00
#
_symmetry.space_group_name_H-M   'P 1'
#
loop_
_entity.id
_entity.type
_entity.pdbx_description
1 polymer ?
#
loop_
_entity_poly.entity_id
_entity_poly.type
_entity_poly.pdbx_seq_one_letter_code
_entity_poly.pdbx_strand_id
1 'polypeptide(L)' 'MSSETLMTEERLIRQATDVLIENLGIMEATRFLTLSREGRPESVERHRAWQRDLDKEVFFAEIFGAD' A
#
# COMPACT_ATOMS: atom_id res chain seq x y z
N MET A 1 22.85 4.02 -18.40
CA MET A 1 21.54 3.48 -18.03
C MET A 1 21.68 1.97 -18.04
N SER A 2 22.00 1.35 -16.90
CA SER A 2 22.11 -0.11 -16.83
C SER A 2 20.72 -0.69 -17.01
N SER A 3 20.54 -1.48 -18.07
CA SER A 3 19.33 -2.25 -18.31
C SER A 3 19.30 -3.39 -17.30
N GLU A 4 18.76 -3.14 -16.10
CA GLU A 4 18.44 -4.23 -15.18
C GLU A 4 17.35 -5.07 -15.83
N THR A 5 17.75 -6.24 -16.33
CA THR A 5 16.81 -7.23 -16.83
C THR A 5 15.98 -7.70 -15.65
N LEU A 6 14.71 -7.29 -15.61
CA LEU A 6 13.78 -7.74 -14.59
C LEU A 6 13.70 -9.26 -14.57
N MET A 7 13.61 -9.83 -13.37
CA MET A 7 13.42 -11.27 -13.22
C MET A 7 12.07 -11.70 -13.78
N THR A 8 11.96 -12.95 -14.19
CA THR A 8 10.64 -13.56 -14.44
C THR A 8 9.85 -13.60 -13.14
N GLU A 9 8.53 -13.54 -13.23
CA GLU A 9 7.65 -13.61 -12.04
C GLU A 9 7.91 -14.86 -11.22
N GLU A 10 8.07 -16.02 -11.87
CA GLU A 10 8.38 -17.29 -11.19
C GLU A 10 9.68 -17.19 -10.38
N ARG A 11 10.74 -16.62 -10.97
CA ARG A 11 12.03 -16.48 -10.28
C ARG A 11 11.94 -15.53 -9.11
N LEU A 12 11.22 -14.43 -9.27
CA LEU A 12 10.99 -13.44 -8.22
C LEU A 12 10.20 -14.05 -7.05
N ILE A 13 9.11 -14.77 -7.34
CA ILE A 13 8.27 -15.41 -6.32
C ILE A 13 9.08 -16.45 -5.52
N ARG A 14 9.87 -17.29 -6.21
CA ARG A 14 10.70 -18.29 -5.54
C ARG A 14 11.72 -17.62 -4.62
N GLN A 15 12.51 -16.68 -5.14
CA GLN A 15 13.52 -16.00 -4.37
C GLN A 15 12.94 -15.24 -3.17
N ALA A 16 11.79 -14.58 -3.33
CA ALA A 16 11.12 -13.90 -2.22
C ALA A 16 10.61 -14.88 -1.15
N THR A 17 10.08 -16.03 -1.56
CA THR A 17 9.60 -17.08 -0.64
C THR A 17 10.77 -17.66 0.16
N ASP A 18 11.89 -17.93 -0.49
CA ASP A 18 13.10 -18.45 0.16
C ASP A 18 13.61 -17.46 1.22
N VAL A 19 13.75 -16.19 0.86
CA VAL A 19 14.15 -15.13 1.81
C VAL A 19 13.19 -15.02 2.99
N LEU A 20 11.87 -15.11 2.77
CA LEU A 20 10.88 -15.06 3.85
C LEU A 20 11.03 -16.26 4.79
N ILE A 21 11.17 -17.47 4.25
CA ILE A 21 11.32 -18.69 5.05
C ILE A 21 12.63 -18.67 5.84
N GLU A 22 13.72 -18.24 5.21
CA GLU A 22 15.05 -18.15 5.85
C GLU A 22 15.06 -17.15 7.02
N ASN A 23 14.38 -16.01 6.89
CA ASN A 23 14.44 -14.94 7.89
C ASN A 23 13.34 -15.03 8.96
N LEU A 24 12.15 -15.53 8.60
CA LEU A 24 10.98 -15.54 9.49
C LEU A 24 10.62 -16.96 9.97
N GLY A 25 11.13 -17.99 9.31
CA GLY A 25 10.67 -19.37 9.48
C GLY A 25 9.32 -19.62 8.78
N ILE A 26 9.02 -20.90 8.56
CA ILE A 26 7.86 -21.33 7.75
C ILE A 26 6.53 -20.78 8.28
N MET A 27 6.35 -20.75 9.61
CA MET A 27 5.11 -20.26 10.24
C MET A 27 4.87 -18.77 9.95
N GLU A 28 5.83 -17.91 10.28
CA GLU A 28 5.66 -16.46 10.11
C GLU A 28 5.73 -16.04 8.64
N ALA A 29 6.52 -16.74 7.80
CA ALA A 29 6.50 -16.56 6.35
C ALA A 29 5.12 -16.86 5.76
N THR A 30 4.49 -17.96 6.18
CA THR A 30 3.15 -18.33 5.74
C THR A 30 2.13 -17.29 6.21
N ARG A 31 2.19 -16.90 7.50
CA ARG A 31 1.34 -15.84 8.04
C ARG A 31 1.45 -14.57 7.21
N PHE A 32 2.67 -14.11 6.92
CA PHE A 32 2.95 -12.92 6.11
C PHE A 32 2.30 -12.99 4.72
N LEU A 33 2.47 -14.13 4.01
CA LEU A 33 1.87 -14.33 2.69
C LEU A 33 0.33 -14.33 2.71
N THR A 34 -0.25 -14.72 3.85
CA THR A 34 -1.71 -14.75 4.05
C THR A 34 -2.28 -13.48 4.68
N LEU A 35 -1.44 -12.52 5.10
CA LEU A 35 -1.92 -11.24 5.58
C LEU A 35 -2.75 -10.62 4.46
N SER A 36 -4.06 -10.48 4.70
CA SER A 36 -4.87 -9.65 3.85
C SER A 36 -4.20 -8.28 3.84
N ARG A 37 -3.68 -7.86 2.68
CA ARG A 37 -3.44 -6.45 2.46
C ARG A 37 -4.75 -5.78 2.82
N GLU A 38 -4.74 -4.89 3.81
CA GLU A 38 -5.85 -3.95 3.98
C GLU A 38 -6.06 -3.37 2.59
N GLY A 39 -7.17 -3.77 1.96
CA GLY A 39 -7.49 -3.32 0.62
C GLY A 39 -7.48 -1.81 0.66
N ARG A 40 -7.14 -1.17 -0.47
CA ARG A 40 -7.36 0.27 -0.58
C ARG A 40 -8.81 0.53 -0.16
N PRO A 41 -9.07 1.35 0.88
CA PRO A 41 -10.44 1.64 1.29
C PRO A 41 -11.21 2.13 0.08
N GLU A 42 -12.48 1.73 0.00
CA GLU A 42 -13.35 2.07 -1.11
C GLU A 42 -13.28 3.60 -1.33
N SER A 43 -13.43 4.04 -2.58
CA SER A 43 -13.17 5.43 -2.95
C SER A 43 -13.98 6.43 -2.10
N VAL A 44 -15.24 6.11 -1.78
CA VAL A 44 -16.10 6.93 -0.92
C VAL A 44 -15.64 6.86 0.53
N GLU A 45 -15.27 5.69 1.06
CA GLU A 45 -14.73 5.57 2.42
C GLU A 45 -13.46 6.39 2.62
N ARG A 46 -12.54 6.31 1.65
CA ARG A 46 -11.32 7.11 1.64
C ARG A 46 -11.62 8.60 1.53
N HIS A 47 -12.57 8.99 0.69
CA HIS A 47 -12.96 10.39 0.55
C HIS A 47 -13.59 10.92 1.85
N ARG A 48 -14.43 10.13 2.52
CA ARG A 48 -15.01 10.48 3.82
C ARG A 48 -13.95 10.58 4.92
N ALA A 49 -12.95 9.71 4.91
CA ALA A 49 -11.82 9.82 5.84
C ALA A 49 -11.09 11.15 5.62
N TRP A 50 -10.73 11.46 4.37
CA TRP A 50 -10.12 12.74 4.01
C TRP A 50 -10.97 13.95 4.40
N GLN A 51 -12.28 13.92 4.15
CA GLN A 51 -13.19 15.02 4.54
C GLN A 51 -13.24 15.24 6.05
N ARG A 52 -13.14 14.18 6.86
CA ARG A 52 -13.14 14.28 8.33
C ARG A 52 -11.88 14.96 8.87
N ASP A 53 -10.78 14.87 8.15
CA ASP A 53 -9.49 15.45 8.56
C ASP A 53 -9.40 16.95 8.23
N LEU A 54 -10.41 17.53 7.56
CA LEU A 54 -10.44 18.95 7.19
C LEU A 54 -11.22 19.79 8.19
N ASP A 55 -10.70 20.99 8.47
CA ASP A 55 -11.53 22.08 8.98
C ASP A 55 -12.33 22.66 7.81
N LYS A 56 -13.65 22.53 7.90
CA LYS A 56 -14.56 22.93 6.83
C LYS A 56 -14.45 24.42 6.48
N GLU A 57 -14.36 25.28 7.49
CA GLU A 57 -14.41 26.73 7.28
C GLU A 57 -13.09 27.21 6.67
N VAL A 58 -11.96 26.68 7.14
CA VAL A 58 -10.64 26.95 6.55
C VAL A 58 -10.56 26.47 5.11
N PHE A 59 -10.98 25.22 4.85
CA PHE A 59 -10.94 24.64 3.52
C PHE A 59 -11.82 25.41 2.54
N PHE A 60 -13.01 25.83 2.96
CA PHE A 60 -13.92 26.57 2.09
C PHE A 60 -13.40 27.99 1.81
N ALA A 61 -12.78 28.63 2.79
CA ALA A 61 -12.12 29.92 2.58
C ALA A 61 -10.93 29.79 1.60
N GLU A 62 -10.15 28.72 1.67
CA GLU A 62 -9.04 28.48 0.74
C GLU A 62 -9.52 28.26 -0.71
N ILE A 63 -10.56 27.45 -0.90
CA ILE A 63 -11.03 27.09 -2.24
C ILE A 63 -11.92 28.16 -2.88
N PHE A 64 -12.75 28.82 -2.08
CA PHE A 64 -13.79 29.74 -2.56
C PHE A 64 -13.56 31.20 -2.14
N GLY A 65 -12.62 31.49 -1.24
CA GLY A 65 -12.37 32.83 -0.70
C GLY A 65 -11.30 33.62 -1.44
N ALA A 66 -10.78 33.12 -2.56
CA ALA A 66 -9.93 33.91 -3.45
C ALA A 66 -10.81 34.74 -4.41
N ASP A 67 -10.91 36.03 -4.12
CA ASP A 67 -11.16 37.10 -5.12
C ASP A 67 -9.83 37.72 -5.55
#